data_AF-A0A486XDN1-F1
#
_entry.id   AF-A0A486XDN1-F1
#
_cell.length_a   1.000
_cell.length_b   1.000
_cell.length_c   1.000
_cell.angle_alpha   90.00
_cell.angle_beta   90.00
_cell.angle_gamma   90.00
#
_symmetry.space_group_name_H-M   'P 1'
#
loop_
_entity.id
_entity.type
_entity.pdbx_description
1 polymer ?
#
loop_
_entity_poly.entity_id
_entity_poly.type
_entity_poly.pdbx_seq_one_letter_code
_entity_poly.pdbx_strand_id
1 'polypeptide(L)'
;MNQNKRLRQSRDGYVFDENENSWHISKDKTINFSQPILNINKKTLDGFRKTLAIYAEKYSSYHVYHMYQQFQRLVISTNLEVINVPIILDWKNKLGKEHEWYLGALKGFLLSWHEYGYYGVDKSVVSLLESFTLSGNDKGKSVLMRCPYTGAFTENEILALMAELARLWREDLISFETYAYIHLLQSTARRPIQIRHLKFEDLRKEISQGTWNYFLNIPSAKKRGGLFRETFKKLAITEDLYLILLNFMGYQYKKLLSLVDETFISSYKMKLPMFIDWNCLKKNIKNRNFDLSLLNKDIFHYSASSLELYALRKFCIYQKAISERTGEIIHVTARRFRHTRGTNLGRKGVGATIIAELLDHTDTQNVKVYTENTADTVQYIDRVMGAEMGKLAQAFTGRIISNLNESERGHDPTSLITNNGIDTIGACGTNDFCITGYETCYLCPKFRPLVDGPHQQILNKLYEEKEERLKQTKSIDYASSKDRIILAVEYVVQACNDMKRTIGSH
;
A
#
# COMPACT_ATOMS: atom_id res chain seq x y z
N MET A 1 25.64 -35.11 -25.07
CA MET A 1 25.66 -35.31 -23.61
C MET A 1 25.80 -33.93 -22.98
N ASN A 2 24.74 -33.44 -22.35
CA ASN A 2 24.66 -32.06 -21.87
C ASN A 2 25.78 -31.73 -20.89
N GLN A 3 26.37 -30.55 -21.08
CA GLN A 3 27.33 -29.91 -20.17
C GLN A 3 26.90 -30.13 -18.71
N ASN A 4 27.85 -30.48 -17.84
CA ASN A 4 27.64 -30.74 -16.41
C ASN A 4 26.66 -29.72 -15.81
N LYS A 5 25.44 -30.17 -15.49
CA LYS A 5 24.48 -29.35 -14.76
C LYS A 5 25.09 -28.95 -13.43
N ARG A 6 25.12 -27.67 -13.11
CA ARG A 6 25.63 -27.18 -11.83
C ARG A 6 24.48 -26.63 -11.01
N LEU A 7 23.73 -27.57 -10.43
CA LEU A 7 22.57 -27.26 -9.61
C LEU A 7 22.99 -26.56 -8.32
N ARG A 8 22.32 -25.45 -8.03
CA ARG A 8 22.43 -24.65 -6.81
C ARG A 8 21.04 -24.37 -6.26
N GLN A 9 20.97 -23.97 -5.00
CA GLN A 9 19.71 -23.63 -4.35
C GLN A 9 19.79 -22.20 -3.80
N SER A 10 18.86 -21.35 -4.23
CA SER A 10 18.73 -20.00 -3.69
C SER A 10 18.37 -20.01 -2.21
N ARG A 11 18.62 -18.90 -1.51
CA ARG A 11 18.23 -18.69 -0.11
C ARG A 11 16.73 -18.97 0.13
N ASP A 12 15.89 -18.65 -0.85
CA ASP A 12 14.44 -18.84 -0.77
C ASP A 12 14.01 -20.29 -1.08
N GLY A 13 14.97 -21.21 -1.29
CA GLY A 13 14.74 -22.64 -1.45
C GLY A 13 14.52 -23.13 -2.88
N TYR A 14 14.66 -22.26 -3.88
CA TYR A 14 14.45 -22.57 -5.29
C TYR A 14 15.75 -23.06 -5.95
N VAL A 15 15.68 -24.21 -6.64
CA VAL A 15 16.80 -24.82 -7.34
C VAL A 15 16.96 -24.19 -8.73
N PHE A 16 18.18 -23.89 -9.12
CA PHE A 16 18.54 -23.35 -10.44
C PHE A 16 19.87 -23.93 -10.92
N ASP A 17 20.12 -23.94 -12.23
CA ASP A 17 21.40 -24.34 -12.81
C ASP A 17 22.25 -23.10 -13.12
N GLU A 18 23.44 -23.02 -12.53
CA GLU A 18 24.40 -21.91 -12.73
C GLU A 18 24.73 -21.69 -14.22
N ASN A 19 24.69 -22.75 -15.03
CA ASN A 19 25.03 -22.69 -16.45
C ASN A 19 23.85 -22.26 -17.34
N GLU A 20 22.62 -22.26 -16.83
CA GLU A 20 21.45 -21.84 -17.60
C GLU A 20 21.30 -20.32 -17.68
N ASN A 21 20.60 -19.82 -18.70
CA ASN A 21 20.36 -18.39 -18.91
C ASN A 21 19.12 -17.86 -18.16
N SER A 22 18.42 -18.72 -17.42
CA SER A 22 17.25 -18.36 -16.63
C SER A 22 17.33 -18.98 -15.24
N TRP A 23 17.42 -18.16 -14.20
CA TRP A 23 17.47 -18.62 -12.82
C TRP A 23 16.21 -18.23 -12.07
N HIS A 24 15.40 -19.21 -11.71
CA HIS A 24 14.25 -19.00 -10.84
C HIS A 24 14.70 -19.09 -9.38
N ILE A 25 14.88 -17.93 -8.72
CA ILE A 25 15.53 -17.84 -7.40
C ILE A 25 14.56 -17.51 -6.26
N SER A 26 13.29 -17.27 -6.57
CA SER A 26 12.19 -17.12 -5.61
C SER A 26 10.86 -17.10 -6.37
N LYS A 27 9.73 -17.18 -5.64
CA LYS A 27 8.40 -16.97 -6.23
C LYS A 27 8.26 -15.66 -7.00
N ASP A 28 8.94 -14.59 -6.55
CA ASP A 28 8.83 -13.24 -7.11
C ASP A 28 9.91 -12.92 -8.17
N LYS A 29 11.02 -13.67 -8.23
CA LYS A 29 12.20 -13.29 -9.01
C LYS A 29 12.74 -14.44 -9.84
N THR A 30 12.79 -14.17 -11.14
CA THR A 30 13.52 -14.95 -12.14
C THR A 30 14.53 -14.02 -12.79
N ILE A 31 15.79 -14.42 -12.84
CA ILE A 31 16.87 -13.71 -13.54
C ILE A 31 16.98 -14.31 -14.93
N ASN A 32 16.64 -13.54 -15.96
CA ASN A 32 16.87 -13.90 -17.35
C ASN A 32 18.06 -13.11 -17.87
N PHE A 33 19.15 -13.80 -18.18
CA PHE A 33 20.39 -13.19 -18.66
C PHE A 33 20.15 -12.58 -20.04
N SER A 34 20.28 -11.25 -20.12
CA SER A 34 20.05 -10.49 -21.34
C SER A 34 21.19 -10.65 -22.33
N GLN A 35 20.91 -10.42 -23.62
CA GLN A 35 21.92 -10.55 -24.67
C GLN A 35 23.19 -9.70 -24.42
N PRO A 36 23.12 -8.43 -23.95
CA PRO A 36 24.32 -7.67 -23.61
C PRO A 36 25.20 -8.36 -22.56
N ILE A 37 24.61 -8.96 -21.53
CA ILE A 37 25.36 -9.72 -20.52
C ILE A 37 25.99 -10.97 -21.13
N LEU A 38 25.26 -11.69 -22.00
CA LEU A 38 25.75 -12.91 -22.62
C LEU A 38 26.89 -12.66 -23.63
N ASN A 39 27.00 -11.43 -24.15
CA ASN A 39 27.99 -11.04 -25.15
C ASN A 39 29.31 -10.51 -24.55
N ILE A 40 29.42 -10.33 -23.23
CA ILE A 40 30.69 -9.90 -22.61
C ILE A 40 31.75 -11.00 -22.72
N ASN A 41 33.00 -10.69 -22.35
CA ASN A 41 34.07 -11.68 -22.35
C ASN A 41 33.67 -12.95 -21.57
N LYS A 42 33.87 -14.13 -22.18
CA LYS A 42 33.43 -15.43 -21.62
C LYS A 42 33.97 -15.70 -20.21
N LYS A 43 35.22 -15.32 -19.91
CA LYS A 43 35.79 -15.51 -18.57
C LYS A 43 35.15 -14.56 -17.56
N THR A 44 34.89 -13.32 -17.94
CA THR A 44 34.17 -12.33 -17.11
C THR A 44 32.73 -12.78 -16.84
N LEU A 45 32.03 -13.31 -17.85
CA LEU A 45 30.69 -13.87 -17.69
C LEU A 45 30.66 -15.05 -16.72
N ASP A 46 31.62 -15.97 -16.83
CA ASP A 46 31.76 -17.10 -15.91
C ASP A 46 31.98 -16.64 -14.46
N GLY A 47 32.87 -15.67 -14.25
CA GLY A 47 33.08 -15.07 -12.93
C GLY A 47 31.86 -14.35 -12.37
N PHE A 48 31.11 -13.64 -13.24
CA PHE A 48 29.87 -12.97 -12.87
C PHE A 48 28.83 -13.99 -12.40
N ARG A 49 28.63 -15.08 -13.18
CA ARG A 49 27.70 -16.16 -12.85
C ARG A 49 28.05 -16.81 -11.52
N LYS A 50 29.30 -17.21 -11.31
CA LYS A 50 29.74 -17.85 -10.06
C LYS A 50 29.50 -16.94 -8.85
N THR A 51 29.83 -15.65 -8.97
CA THR A 51 29.58 -14.66 -7.91
C THR A 51 28.09 -14.48 -7.66
N LEU A 52 27.30 -14.28 -8.71
CA LEU A 52 25.85 -14.07 -8.61
C LEU A 52 25.14 -15.31 -8.02
N ALA A 53 25.64 -16.51 -8.32
CA ALA A 53 25.10 -17.75 -7.79
C ALA A 53 25.37 -17.91 -6.28
N ILE A 54 26.57 -17.54 -5.81
CA ILE A 54 26.85 -17.43 -4.35
C ILE A 54 25.93 -16.38 -3.71
N TYR A 55 25.70 -15.26 -4.41
CA TYR A 55 24.78 -14.25 -3.92
C TYR A 55 23.35 -14.79 -3.79
N ALA A 56 22.90 -15.58 -4.76
CA ALA A 56 21.59 -16.22 -4.76
C ALA A 56 21.40 -17.17 -3.56
N GLU A 57 22.46 -17.86 -3.13
CA GLU A 57 22.46 -18.73 -1.94
C GLU A 57 22.42 -17.95 -0.62
N LYS A 58 23.10 -16.80 -0.55
CA LYS A 58 23.33 -16.07 0.72
C LYS A 58 22.35 -14.92 0.96
N TYR A 59 21.92 -14.22 -0.08
CA TYR A 59 21.17 -12.98 0.04
C TYR A 59 19.73 -13.12 -0.45
N SER A 60 18.91 -12.12 -0.14
CA SER A 60 17.52 -12.13 -0.59
C SER A 60 17.45 -12.05 -2.11
N SER A 61 16.47 -12.75 -2.70
CA SER A 61 16.22 -12.74 -4.15
C SER A 61 16.10 -11.34 -4.75
N TYR A 62 15.52 -10.38 -4.02
CA TYR A 62 15.49 -8.97 -4.42
C TYR A 62 16.88 -8.32 -4.52
N HIS A 63 17.78 -8.58 -3.56
CA HIS A 63 19.13 -8.03 -3.59
C HIS A 63 19.94 -8.62 -4.75
N VAL A 64 19.83 -9.92 -4.98
CA VAL A 64 20.50 -10.65 -6.07
C VAL A 64 20.01 -10.13 -7.43
N TYR A 65 18.70 -10.02 -7.60
CA TYR A 65 18.10 -9.43 -8.80
C TYR A 65 18.55 -7.97 -9.01
N HIS A 66 18.66 -7.19 -7.93
CA HIS A 66 19.18 -5.83 -8.00
C HIS A 66 20.65 -5.79 -8.46
N MET A 67 21.51 -6.68 -7.95
CA MET A 67 22.91 -6.79 -8.42
C MET A 67 22.98 -7.12 -9.90
N TYR A 68 22.16 -8.08 -10.36
CA TYR A 68 22.04 -8.39 -11.78
C TYR A 68 21.63 -7.16 -12.60
N GLN A 69 20.62 -6.41 -12.17
CA GLN A 69 20.16 -5.21 -12.87
C GLN A 69 21.23 -4.10 -12.92
N GLN A 70 21.94 -3.86 -11.81
CA GLN A 70 22.99 -2.84 -11.78
C GLN A 70 24.19 -3.25 -12.64
N PHE A 71 24.57 -4.52 -12.63
CA PHE A 71 25.60 -5.03 -13.53
C PHE A 71 25.17 -4.94 -15.01
N GLN A 72 23.92 -5.27 -15.32
CA GLN A 72 23.37 -5.10 -16.66
C GLN A 72 23.41 -3.63 -17.12
N ARG A 73 23.07 -2.69 -16.24
CA ARG A 73 23.18 -1.25 -16.52
C ARG A 73 24.62 -0.84 -16.79
N LEU A 74 25.58 -1.30 -15.99
CA LEU A 74 27.00 -1.09 -16.24
C LEU A 74 27.36 -1.58 -17.65
N VAL A 75 27.08 -2.85 -17.97
CA VAL A 75 27.41 -3.46 -19.27
C VAL A 75 26.83 -2.67 -20.45
N ILE A 76 25.55 -2.31 -20.39
CA ILE A 76 24.88 -1.59 -21.48
C ILE A 76 25.44 -0.16 -21.60
N SER A 77 25.66 0.53 -20.49
CA SER A 77 26.07 1.94 -20.51
C SER A 77 27.51 2.15 -20.96
N THR A 78 28.39 1.17 -20.75
CA THR A 78 29.83 1.28 -21.06
C THR A 78 30.29 0.36 -22.17
N ASN A 79 29.39 -0.43 -22.77
CA ASN A 79 29.74 -1.51 -23.72
C ASN A 79 30.82 -2.44 -23.14
N LEU A 80 30.65 -2.84 -21.89
CA LEU A 80 31.65 -3.59 -21.13
C LEU A 80 31.97 -4.94 -21.79
N GLU A 81 33.24 -5.19 -22.08
CA GLU A 81 33.76 -6.53 -22.36
C GLU A 81 34.43 -7.15 -21.13
N VAL A 82 35.25 -6.37 -20.43
CA VAL A 82 35.97 -6.73 -19.20
C VAL A 82 35.89 -5.56 -18.21
N ILE A 83 35.84 -5.86 -16.91
CA ILE A 83 35.79 -4.83 -15.87
C ILE A 83 37.21 -4.30 -15.63
N ASN A 84 37.39 -2.99 -15.72
CA ASN A 84 38.65 -2.31 -15.44
C ASN A 84 38.40 -0.90 -14.88
N VAL A 85 39.46 -0.23 -14.42
CA VAL A 85 39.39 1.11 -13.82
C VAL A 85 38.72 2.13 -14.77
N PRO A 86 39.12 2.26 -16.06
CA PRO A 86 38.46 3.18 -17.00
C PRO A 86 36.94 2.97 -17.10
N ILE A 87 36.48 1.71 -17.17
CA ILE A 87 35.06 1.39 -17.29
C ILE A 87 34.26 1.81 -16.05
N ILE A 88 34.80 1.62 -14.85
CA ILE A 88 34.13 2.04 -13.61
C ILE A 88 34.05 3.57 -13.51
N LEU A 89 35.11 4.27 -13.93
CA LEU A 89 35.13 5.74 -13.97
C LEU A 89 34.15 6.30 -15.02
N ASP A 90 34.13 5.72 -16.22
CA ASP A 90 33.17 6.07 -17.27
C ASP A 90 31.72 5.87 -16.80
N TRP A 91 31.43 4.75 -16.14
CA TRP A 91 30.10 4.51 -15.60
C TRP A 91 29.73 5.52 -14.51
N LYS A 92 30.63 5.80 -13.55
CA LYS A 92 30.39 6.81 -12.52
C LYS A 92 30.07 8.17 -13.13
N ASN A 93 30.79 8.57 -14.17
CA ASN A 93 30.56 9.84 -14.87
C ASN A 93 29.20 9.84 -15.57
N LYS A 94 28.83 8.77 -16.28
CA LYS A 94 27.53 8.63 -16.94
C LYS A 94 26.34 8.64 -15.98
N LEU A 95 26.51 8.12 -14.76
CA LEU A 95 25.46 8.13 -13.74
C LEU A 95 25.19 9.54 -13.20
N GLY A 96 26.22 10.39 -13.12
CA GLY A 96 26.13 11.68 -12.45
C GLY A 96 25.79 11.56 -10.96
N LYS A 97 25.52 12.70 -10.30
CA LYS A 97 25.20 12.71 -8.86
C LYS A 97 23.85 12.05 -8.54
N GLU A 98 22.85 12.20 -9.41
CA GLU A 98 21.49 11.72 -9.17
C GLU A 98 21.42 10.18 -9.07
N HIS A 99 22.21 9.48 -9.88
CA HIS A 99 22.21 8.01 -9.94
C HIS A 99 23.48 7.38 -9.35
N GLU A 100 24.31 8.15 -8.64
CA GLU A 100 25.56 7.67 -8.03
C GLU A 100 25.33 6.45 -7.11
N TRP A 101 24.17 6.37 -6.47
CA TRP A 101 23.78 5.25 -5.61
C TRP A 101 23.66 3.91 -6.35
N TYR A 102 23.54 3.88 -7.69
CA TYR A 102 23.59 2.63 -8.47
C TYR A 102 24.95 1.97 -8.38
N LEU A 103 26.02 2.75 -8.54
CA LEU A 103 27.39 2.29 -8.31
C LEU A 103 27.59 1.94 -6.83
N GLY A 104 27.02 2.74 -5.92
CA GLY A 104 27.04 2.45 -4.48
C GLY A 104 26.45 1.09 -4.14
N ALA A 105 25.35 0.72 -4.81
CA ALA A 105 24.72 -0.58 -4.62
C ALA A 105 25.54 -1.74 -5.19
N LEU A 106 26.18 -1.56 -6.36
CA LEU A 106 26.98 -2.60 -7.02
C LEU A 106 28.39 -2.77 -6.41
N LYS A 107 28.92 -1.73 -5.75
CA LYS A 107 30.26 -1.72 -5.14
C LYS A 107 30.52 -2.98 -4.29
N GLY A 108 29.61 -3.29 -3.36
CA GLY A 108 29.76 -4.47 -2.50
C GLY A 108 29.84 -5.79 -3.27
N PHE A 109 29.08 -5.92 -4.37
CA PHE A 109 29.12 -7.11 -5.23
C PHE A 109 30.45 -7.26 -5.97
N LEU A 110 31.02 -6.17 -6.48
CA LEU A 110 32.32 -6.21 -7.16
C LEU A 110 33.46 -6.53 -6.20
N LEU A 111 33.40 -6.01 -4.97
CA LEU A 111 34.37 -6.36 -3.92
C LEU A 111 34.29 -7.85 -3.59
N SER A 112 33.09 -8.38 -3.34
CA SER A 112 32.91 -9.81 -3.06
C SER A 112 33.26 -10.71 -4.24
N TRP A 113 33.07 -10.26 -5.49
CA TRP A 113 33.54 -10.99 -6.67
C TRP A 113 35.05 -11.22 -6.59
N HIS A 114 35.82 -10.17 -6.32
CA HIS A 114 37.27 -10.28 -6.15
C HIS A 114 37.65 -11.19 -4.97
N GLU A 115 37.00 -11.01 -3.81
CA GLU A 115 37.24 -11.83 -2.62
C GLU A 115 36.97 -13.33 -2.86
N TYR A 116 35.97 -13.67 -3.68
CA TYR A 116 35.67 -15.06 -4.04
C TYR A 116 36.70 -15.67 -5.00
N GLY A 117 37.65 -14.89 -5.51
CA GLY A 117 38.75 -15.36 -6.34
C GLY A 117 38.34 -15.73 -7.77
N TYR A 118 37.18 -15.28 -8.24
CA TYR A 118 36.75 -15.52 -9.62
C TYR A 118 37.31 -14.45 -10.57
N TYR A 119 37.67 -14.87 -11.78
CA TYR A 119 38.13 -13.96 -12.83
C TYR A 119 37.11 -12.85 -13.11
N GLY A 120 37.57 -11.62 -13.31
CA GLY A 120 36.74 -10.52 -13.80
C GLY A 120 36.96 -9.19 -13.08
N VAL A 121 37.29 -9.19 -11.79
CA VAL A 121 37.57 -7.96 -11.01
C VAL A 121 38.98 -8.02 -10.45
N ASP A 122 39.86 -7.11 -10.92
CA ASP A 122 41.25 -7.03 -10.48
C ASP A 122 41.43 -6.11 -9.25
N LYS A 123 42.57 -6.27 -8.56
CA LYS A 123 42.93 -5.50 -7.36
C LYS A 123 42.91 -3.97 -7.58
N SER A 124 43.24 -3.52 -8.80
CA SER A 124 43.19 -2.09 -9.17
C SER A 124 41.75 -1.54 -9.14
N VAL A 125 40.77 -2.34 -9.58
CA VAL A 125 39.35 -1.99 -9.53
C VAL A 125 38.86 -1.96 -8.08
N VAL A 126 39.28 -2.92 -7.26
CA VAL A 126 38.98 -2.94 -5.82
C VAL A 126 39.49 -1.67 -5.13
N SER A 127 40.77 -1.33 -5.36
CA SER A 127 41.40 -0.15 -4.77
C SER A 127 40.67 1.15 -5.16
N LEU A 128 40.25 1.26 -6.42
CA LEU A 128 39.42 2.37 -6.89
C LEU A 128 38.08 2.42 -6.17
N LEU A 129 37.35 1.29 -6.11
CA LEU A 129 36.04 1.23 -5.49
C LEU A 129 36.09 1.62 -4.02
N GLU A 130 37.11 1.14 -3.29
CA GLU A 130 37.34 1.47 -1.88
C GLU A 130 37.57 2.97 -1.65
N SER A 131 38.25 3.66 -2.58
CA SER A 131 38.48 5.11 -2.52
C SER A 131 37.21 5.95 -2.64
N PHE A 132 36.12 5.40 -3.20
CA PHE A 132 34.88 6.16 -3.38
C PHE A 132 34.05 6.29 -2.10
N THR A 133 33.68 7.54 -1.79
CA THR A 133 32.54 7.88 -0.94
C THR A 133 31.35 8.21 -1.84
N LEU A 134 30.33 7.35 -1.86
CA LEU A 134 29.19 7.43 -2.77
C LEU A 134 27.93 7.85 -2.02
N SER A 135 27.17 8.76 -2.61
CA SER A 135 25.88 9.18 -2.06
C SER A 135 24.83 8.06 -2.11
N GLY A 136 23.98 8.03 -1.08
CA GLY A 136 22.84 7.11 -1.01
C GLY A 136 21.62 7.68 -1.73
N ASN A 137 20.65 6.82 -2.04
CA ASN A 137 19.37 7.24 -2.59
C ASN A 137 18.57 8.09 -1.57
N ASP A 138 17.86 9.11 -2.05
CA ASP A 138 16.96 9.96 -1.27
C ASP A 138 15.81 9.13 -0.66
N LYS A 139 15.73 9.13 0.67
CA LYS A 139 14.69 8.39 1.41
C LYS A 139 13.60 9.34 1.90
N GLY A 140 12.34 8.94 1.72
CA GLY A 140 11.21 9.59 2.42
C GLY A 140 10.72 10.93 1.88
N LYS A 141 11.29 11.44 0.78
CA LYS A 141 10.91 12.71 0.15
C LYS A 141 9.39 12.86 -0.04
N SER A 142 8.70 11.82 -0.49
CA SER A 142 7.24 11.87 -0.70
C SER A 142 6.42 12.07 0.57
N VAL A 143 6.90 11.53 1.70
CA VAL A 143 6.25 11.68 3.02
C VAL A 143 6.52 13.06 3.58
N LEU A 144 7.78 13.50 3.52
CA LEU A 144 8.20 14.83 3.97
C LEU A 144 7.45 15.94 3.23
N MET A 145 7.38 15.82 1.90
CA MET A 145 6.69 16.79 1.03
C MET A 145 5.17 16.59 0.97
N ARG A 146 4.59 15.68 1.77
CA ARG A 146 3.15 15.36 1.80
C ARG A 146 2.53 15.13 0.40
N CYS A 147 3.31 14.53 -0.51
CA CYS A 147 2.92 14.35 -1.90
C CYS A 147 1.56 13.62 -2.01
N PRO A 148 0.56 14.19 -2.71
CA PRO A 148 -0.77 13.58 -2.79
C PRO A 148 -0.79 12.25 -3.56
N TYR A 149 0.22 12.00 -4.41
CA TYR A 149 0.29 10.80 -5.24
C TYR A 149 1.07 9.65 -4.61
N THR A 150 2.07 9.94 -3.77
CA THR A 150 3.02 8.91 -3.27
C THR A 150 3.28 8.98 -1.76
N GLY A 151 2.80 10.03 -1.09
CA GLY A 151 2.84 10.20 0.36
C GLY A 151 1.64 9.55 1.06
N ALA A 152 1.44 9.92 2.33
CA ALA A 152 0.29 9.46 3.11
C ALA A 152 -1.05 9.89 2.47
N PHE A 153 -2.09 9.09 2.71
CA PHE A 153 -3.47 9.51 2.53
C PHE A 153 -3.86 10.48 3.65
N THR A 154 -4.79 11.37 3.35
CA THR A 154 -5.54 12.10 4.38
C THR A 154 -6.64 11.21 4.97
N GLU A 155 -7.28 11.67 6.04
CA GLU A 155 -8.43 10.96 6.61
C GLU A 155 -9.62 10.92 5.63
N ASN A 156 -9.89 12.03 4.94
CA ASN A 156 -10.93 12.11 3.92
C ASN A 156 -10.65 11.16 2.74
N GLU A 157 -9.43 11.09 2.23
CA GLU A 157 -9.05 10.14 1.19
C GLU A 157 -9.27 8.68 1.65
N ILE A 158 -8.91 8.33 2.89
CA ILE A 158 -9.16 6.99 3.42
C ILE A 158 -10.66 6.70 3.48
N LEU A 159 -11.47 7.64 3.99
CA LEU A 159 -12.91 7.47 4.09
C LEU A 159 -13.56 7.30 2.70
N ALA A 160 -13.17 8.12 1.72
CA ALA A 160 -13.65 8.02 0.35
C ALA A 160 -13.25 6.68 -0.30
N LEU A 161 -12.00 6.24 -0.11
CA LEU A 161 -11.54 4.94 -0.60
C LEU A 161 -12.30 3.76 0.04
N MET A 162 -12.57 3.81 1.34
CA MET A 162 -13.29 2.73 2.01
C MET A 162 -14.77 2.71 1.64
N ALA A 163 -15.38 3.88 1.38
CA ALA A 163 -16.73 3.98 0.84
C ALA A 163 -16.82 3.35 -0.56
N GLU A 164 -15.86 3.68 -1.45
CA GLU A 164 -15.76 3.05 -2.77
C GLU A 164 -15.50 1.55 -2.69
N LEU A 165 -14.65 1.10 -1.76
CA LEU A 165 -14.41 -0.33 -1.55
C LEU A 165 -15.70 -1.07 -1.18
N ALA A 166 -16.49 -0.52 -0.27
CA ALA A 166 -17.78 -1.08 0.12
C ALA A 166 -18.80 -1.06 -1.03
N ARG A 167 -18.86 0.04 -1.79
CA ARG A 167 -19.74 0.16 -2.96
C ARG A 167 -19.41 -0.89 -4.02
N LEU A 168 -18.14 -0.99 -4.41
CA LEU A 168 -17.66 -1.93 -5.42
C LEU A 168 -17.89 -3.38 -5.01
N TRP A 169 -17.74 -3.70 -3.72
CA TRP A 169 -18.03 -5.02 -3.19
C TRP A 169 -19.53 -5.36 -3.26
N ARG A 170 -20.39 -4.43 -2.84
CA ARG A 170 -21.84 -4.59 -2.88
C ARG A 170 -22.39 -4.72 -4.31
N GLU A 171 -21.73 -4.11 -5.28
CA GLU A 171 -22.10 -4.17 -6.70
C GLU A 171 -21.41 -5.33 -7.46
N ASP A 172 -20.71 -6.23 -6.76
CA ASP A 172 -19.98 -7.37 -7.33
C ASP A 172 -18.92 -6.98 -8.40
N LEU A 173 -18.43 -5.74 -8.36
CA LEU A 173 -17.43 -5.22 -9.31
C LEU A 173 -15.99 -5.62 -8.95
N ILE A 174 -15.77 -6.05 -7.70
CA ILE A 174 -14.48 -6.55 -7.21
C ILE A 174 -14.64 -7.91 -6.53
N SER A 175 -13.57 -8.71 -6.55
CA SER A 175 -13.57 -10.01 -5.90
C SER A 175 -13.45 -9.92 -4.38
N PHE A 176 -13.81 -10.99 -3.67
CA PHE A 176 -13.61 -11.07 -2.21
C PHE A 176 -12.11 -11.00 -1.86
N GLU A 177 -11.25 -11.53 -2.75
CA GLU A 177 -9.80 -11.40 -2.64
C GLU A 177 -9.36 -9.93 -2.64
N THR A 178 -9.96 -9.11 -3.50
CA THR A 178 -9.69 -7.66 -3.55
C THR A 178 -10.17 -6.98 -2.26
N TYR A 179 -11.41 -7.26 -1.85
CA TYR A 179 -12.01 -6.67 -0.66
C TYR A 179 -11.19 -6.97 0.61
N ALA A 180 -10.85 -8.24 0.84
CA ALA A 180 -10.05 -8.67 1.99
C ALA A 180 -8.63 -8.08 1.95
N TYR A 181 -8.01 -7.99 0.77
CA TYR A 181 -6.64 -7.46 0.63
C TYR A 181 -6.55 -5.97 0.95
N ILE A 182 -7.49 -5.15 0.46
CA ILE A 182 -7.50 -3.71 0.75
C ILE A 182 -7.74 -3.44 2.25
N HIS A 183 -8.68 -4.16 2.87
CA HIS A 183 -8.90 -4.10 4.32
C HIS A 183 -7.65 -4.46 5.11
N LEU A 184 -6.94 -5.53 4.74
CA LEU A 184 -5.66 -5.89 5.35
C LEU A 184 -4.61 -4.79 5.22
N LEU A 185 -4.45 -4.19 4.04
CA LEU A 185 -3.49 -3.10 3.83
C LEU A 185 -3.81 -1.89 4.69
N GLN A 186 -5.07 -1.45 4.69
CA GLN A 186 -5.55 -0.30 5.45
C GLN A 186 -5.39 -0.54 6.97
N SER A 187 -5.82 -1.70 7.45
CA SER A 187 -5.89 -1.98 8.88
C SER A 187 -4.56 -2.41 9.49
N THR A 188 -3.61 -2.92 8.71
CA THR A 188 -2.35 -3.46 9.25
C THR A 188 -1.10 -2.71 8.79
N ALA A 189 -1.16 -1.94 7.70
CA ALA A 189 -0.01 -1.29 7.07
C ALA A 189 1.16 -2.23 6.73
N ARG A 190 0.91 -3.55 6.65
CA ARG A 190 1.93 -4.55 6.37
C ARG A 190 2.31 -4.56 4.90
N ARG A 191 3.55 -4.96 4.61
CA ARG A 191 4.04 -5.02 3.24
C ARG A 191 3.30 -6.13 2.48
N PRO A 192 3.14 -6.01 1.14
CA PRO A 192 2.54 -7.07 0.32
C PRO A 192 3.17 -8.44 0.56
N ILE A 193 4.51 -8.52 0.67
CA ILE A 193 5.25 -9.76 0.97
C ILE A 193 4.85 -10.41 2.31
N GLN A 194 4.44 -9.62 3.30
CA GLN A 194 4.00 -10.14 4.60
C GLN A 194 2.57 -10.65 4.53
N ILE A 195 1.69 -9.90 3.85
CA ILE A 195 0.28 -10.26 3.66
C ILE A 195 0.15 -11.54 2.82
N ARG A 196 0.90 -11.65 1.71
CA ARG A 196 0.87 -12.84 0.86
C ARG A 196 1.34 -14.10 1.57
N HIS A 197 2.13 -13.98 2.64
CA HIS A 197 2.61 -15.12 3.40
C HIS A 197 1.65 -15.56 4.49
N LEU A 198 0.53 -14.85 4.72
CA LEU A 198 -0.47 -15.26 5.69
C LEU A 198 -1.08 -16.61 5.32
N LYS A 199 -1.36 -17.40 6.35
CA LYS A 199 -2.06 -18.68 6.32
C LYS A 199 -3.30 -18.63 7.18
N PHE A 200 -4.15 -19.65 7.05
CA PHE A 200 -5.37 -19.72 7.85
C PHE A 200 -5.10 -19.79 9.36
N GLU A 201 -4.02 -20.47 9.76
CA GLU A 201 -3.57 -20.55 11.16
C GLU A 201 -3.18 -19.21 11.80
N ASP A 202 -2.96 -18.17 11.00
CA ASP A 202 -2.50 -16.87 11.50
C ASP A 202 -3.62 -15.99 12.05
N LEU A 203 -4.88 -16.28 11.70
CA LEU A 203 -6.03 -15.57 12.25
C LEU A 203 -6.43 -16.20 13.58
N ARG A 204 -6.36 -15.42 14.66
CA ARG A 204 -6.55 -15.91 16.03
C ARG A 204 -7.60 -15.08 16.76
N LYS A 205 -8.35 -15.74 17.63
CA LYS A 205 -9.18 -15.10 18.65
C LYS A 205 -8.90 -15.73 20.00
N GLU A 206 -8.85 -14.92 21.04
CA GLU A 206 -8.54 -15.32 22.41
C GLU A 206 -9.51 -14.61 23.36
N ILE A 207 -9.95 -15.26 24.43
CA ILE A 207 -10.75 -14.61 25.49
C ILE A 207 -9.77 -14.02 26.51
N SER A 208 -9.95 -12.74 26.84
CA SER A 208 -9.29 -12.12 27.98
C SER A 208 -10.31 -11.30 28.75
N GLN A 209 -10.38 -11.47 30.07
CA GLN A 209 -11.30 -10.73 30.95
C GLN A 209 -12.76 -10.75 30.46
N GLY A 210 -13.23 -11.90 29.96
CA GLY A 210 -14.60 -12.07 29.47
C GLY A 210 -14.90 -11.45 28.10
N THR A 211 -13.91 -10.80 27.44
CA THR A 211 -14.06 -10.18 26.12
C THR A 211 -13.21 -10.90 25.07
N TRP A 212 -13.74 -11.02 23.85
CA TRP A 212 -12.99 -11.55 22.71
C TRP A 212 -11.95 -10.54 22.20
N ASN A 213 -10.71 -10.98 22.09
CA ASN A 213 -9.62 -10.24 21.47
C ASN A 213 -9.19 -10.93 20.18
N TYR A 214 -9.01 -10.15 19.12
CA TYR A 214 -8.72 -10.65 17.78
C TYR A 214 -7.30 -10.29 17.35
N PHE A 215 -6.59 -11.24 16.74
CA PHE A 215 -5.20 -11.07 16.38
C PHE A 215 -4.87 -11.66 15.01
N LEU A 216 -3.86 -11.08 14.35
CA LEU A 216 -3.14 -11.67 13.24
C LEU A 216 -1.68 -11.91 13.63
N ASN A 217 -1.22 -13.14 13.45
CA ASN A 217 0.20 -13.48 13.53
C ASN A 217 0.84 -13.27 12.15
N ILE A 218 1.45 -12.10 11.94
CA ILE A 218 1.97 -11.72 10.62
C ILE A 218 3.43 -12.17 10.47
N PRO A 219 3.78 -12.93 9.42
CA PRO A 219 5.16 -13.23 9.10
C PRO A 219 5.99 -11.95 8.93
N SER A 220 7.11 -11.89 9.62
CA SER A 220 8.08 -10.81 9.42
C SER A 220 8.76 -10.99 8.06
N ALA A 221 9.14 -9.89 7.42
CA ALA A 221 9.88 -9.93 6.16
C ALA A 221 11.15 -9.07 6.24
N LYS A 222 12.10 -9.33 5.34
CA LYS A 222 13.35 -8.56 5.21
C LYS A 222 14.23 -8.55 6.48
N LYS A 223 14.08 -9.52 7.38
CA LYS A 223 15.03 -9.74 8.47
C LYS A 223 16.29 -10.41 7.92
N ARG A 224 17.46 -9.99 8.41
CA ARG A 224 18.76 -10.57 8.03
C ARG A 224 18.78 -12.03 8.45
N GLY A 225 19.15 -12.94 7.55
CA GLY A 225 19.13 -14.39 7.81
C GLY A 225 17.76 -15.09 7.76
N GLY A 226 16.65 -14.36 7.94
CA GLY A 226 15.32 -14.97 8.05
C GLY A 226 14.85 -15.78 6.84
N LEU A 227 14.32 -16.99 7.06
CA LEU A 227 13.69 -17.87 6.08
C LEU A 227 12.18 -17.68 6.01
N PHE A 228 11.52 -18.40 5.09
CA PHE A 228 10.07 -18.35 4.89
C PHE A 228 9.32 -18.66 6.19
N ARG A 229 8.49 -17.71 6.66
CA ARG A 229 7.65 -17.82 7.86
C ARG A 229 8.43 -18.27 9.12
N GLU A 230 9.70 -17.85 9.27
CA GLU A 230 10.51 -18.21 10.44
C GLU A 230 10.18 -17.36 11.68
N THR A 231 9.83 -16.08 11.49
CA THR A 231 9.52 -15.16 12.59
C THR A 231 8.21 -14.43 12.35
N PHE A 232 7.49 -14.15 13.44
CA PHE A 232 6.15 -13.57 13.41
C PHE A 232 6.05 -12.36 14.33
N LYS A 233 5.08 -11.49 14.03
CA LYS A 233 4.60 -10.47 14.96
C LYS A 233 3.10 -10.63 15.18
N LYS A 234 2.70 -10.75 16.45
CA LYS A 234 1.29 -10.72 16.87
C LYS A 234 0.78 -9.28 16.77
N LEU A 235 -0.29 -9.06 16.03
CA LEU A 235 -0.93 -7.76 15.84
C LEU A 235 -2.39 -7.86 16.25
N ALA A 236 -2.83 -7.00 17.17
CA ALA A 236 -4.24 -6.85 17.49
C ALA A 236 -5.00 -6.24 16.29
N ILE A 237 -6.18 -6.80 16.01
CA ILE A 237 -7.06 -6.36 14.93
C ILE A 237 -8.48 -6.14 15.46
N THR A 238 -9.27 -5.37 14.71
CA THR A 238 -10.69 -5.17 14.98
C THR A 238 -11.49 -6.45 14.69
N GLU A 239 -12.64 -6.57 15.34
CA GLU A 239 -13.61 -7.64 15.05
C GLU A 239 -14.04 -7.65 13.58
N ASP A 240 -14.30 -6.47 12.99
CA ASP A 240 -14.69 -6.36 11.58
C ASP A 240 -13.69 -7.03 10.64
N LEU A 241 -12.40 -6.65 10.76
CA LEU A 241 -11.33 -7.29 9.99
C LEU A 241 -11.26 -8.80 10.26
N TYR A 242 -11.41 -9.25 11.51
CA TYR A 242 -11.42 -10.67 11.84
C TYR A 242 -12.55 -11.41 11.10
N LEU A 243 -13.77 -10.87 11.13
CA LEU A 243 -14.92 -11.47 10.46
C LEU A 243 -14.78 -11.46 8.94
N ILE A 244 -14.24 -10.38 8.35
CA ILE A 244 -13.93 -10.32 6.91
C ILE A 244 -12.98 -11.45 6.53
N LEU A 245 -11.90 -11.63 7.29
CA LEU A 245 -10.89 -12.65 7.00
C LEU A 245 -11.40 -14.06 7.28
N LEU A 246 -12.20 -14.26 8.32
CA LEU A 246 -12.82 -15.56 8.62
C LEU A 246 -13.72 -16.03 7.47
N ASN A 247 -14.59 -15.13 7.00
CA ASN A 247 -15.47 -15.42 5.87
C ASN A 247 -14.67 -15.63 4.57
N PHE A 248 -13.62 -14.84 4.36
CA PHE A 248 -12.74 -14.98 3.21
C PHE A 248 -12.01 -16.34 3.19
N MET A 249 -11.48 -16.79 4.34
CA MET A 249 -10.88 -18.13 4.46
C MET A 249 -11.90 -19.25 4.18
N GLY A 250 -13.13 -19.11 4.67
CA GLY A 250 -14.21 -20.04 4.38
C GLY A 250 -14.55 -20.11 2.89
N TYR A 251 -14.60 -18.95 2.22
CA TYR A 251 -14.78 -18.86 0.78
C TYR A 251 -13.66 -19.56 0.00
N GLN A 252 -12.40 -19.29 0.34
CA GLN A 252 -11.24 -19.92 -0.31
C GLN A 252 -11.23 -21.43 -0.08
N TYR A 253 -11.59 -21.90 1.12
CA TYR A 253 -11.66 -23.33 1.42
C TYR A 253 -12.75 -24.04 0.60
N LYS A 254 -13.96 -23.46 0.53
CA LYS A 254 -15.04 -24.01 -0.33
C LYS A 254 -14.61 -24.10 -1.80
N LYS A 255 -13.94 -23.08 -2.31
CA LYS A 255 -13.39 -23.07 -3.68
C LYS A 255 -12.30 -24.14 -3.89
N LEU A 256 -11.55 -24.50 -2.84
CA LEU A 256 -10.59 -25.59 -2.91
C LEU A 256 -11.29 -26.95 -2.93
N LEU A 257 -12.33 -27.14 -2.11
CA LEU A 257 -13.10 -28.39 -2.06
C LEU A 257 -13.83 -28.72 -3.37
N SER A 258 -14.07 -27.74 -4.25
CA SER A 258 -14.56 -28.01 -5.60
C SER A 258 -13.49 -28.59 -6.55
N LEU A 259 -12.23 -28.69 -6.11
CA LEU A 259 -11.09 -29.15 -6.91
C LEU A 259 -10.41 -30.39 -6.32
N VAL A 260 -10.54 -30.63 -5.02
CA VAL A 260 -9.90 -31.75 -4.30
C VAL A 260 -10.86 -32.33 -3.27
N ASP A 261 -10.67 -33.61 -2.95
CA ASP A 261 -11.42 -34.30 -1.89
C ASP A 261 -11.14 -33.67 -0.52
N GLU A 262 -12.19 -33.48 0.28
CA GLU A 262 -12.07 -32.95 1.64
C GLU A 262 -11.24 -33.87 2.56
N THR A 263 -11.38 -35.18 2.41
CA THR A 263 -10.63 -36.16 3.22
C THR A 263 -9.12 -36.00 3.03
N PHE A 264 -8.69 -35.59 1.84
CA PHE A 264 -7.29 -35.33 1.49
C PHE A 264 -6.74 -34.05 2.13
N ILE A 265 -7.53 -32.97 2.17
CA ILE A 265 -7.03 -31.63 2.54
C ILE A 265 -7.38 -31.18 3.97
N SER A 266 -8.37 -31.81 4.60
CA SER A 266 -8.93 -31.40 5.90
C SER A 266 -7.87 -31.21 7.00
N SER A 267 -6.94 -32.15 7.12
CA SER A 267 -5.84 -32.10 8.11
C SER A 267 -4.82 -30.97 7.85
N TYR A 268 -4.81 -30.40 6.64
CA TYR A 268 -3.93 -29.33 6.21
C TYR A 268 -4.63 -27.98 6.06
N LYS A 269 -5.93 -27.89 6.38
CA LYS A 269 -6.75 -26.68 6.25
C LYS A 269 -6.07 -25.44 6.83
N MET A 270 -5.51 -25.55 8.03
CA MET A 270 -4.87 -24.41 8.71
C MET A 270 -3.54 -23.97 8.07
N LYS A 271 -2.89 -24.86 7.31
CA LYS A 271 -1.65 -24.59 6.57
C LYS A 271 -1.89 -23.93 5.22
N LEU A 272 -3.14 -23.79 4.79
CA LEU A 272 -3.49 -23.16 3.51
C LEU A 272 -3.11 -21.67 3.52
N PRO A 273 -2.56 -21.14 2.41
CA PRO A 273 -2.42 -19.71 2.22
C PRO A 273 -3.77 -19.00 2.36
N MET A 274 -3.78 -17.84 3.01
CA MET A 274 -4.95 -16.96 3.02
C MET A 274 -5.24 -16.44 1.59
N PHE A 275 -4.18 -16.15 0.85
CA PHE A 275 -4.22 -15.75 -0.56
C PHE A 275 -3.59 -16.82 -1.44
N ILE A 276 -4.42 -17.67 -2.02
CA ILE A 276 -4.02 -18.84 -2.81
C ILE A 276 -3.74 -18.43 -4.26
N ASP A 277 -2.57 -18.81 -4.78
CA ASP A 277 -2.27 -18.76 -6.22
C ASP A 277 -3.02 -19.89 -6.93
N TRP A 278 -4.27 -19.60 -7.31
CA TRP A 278 -5.16 -20.57 -7.96
C TRP A 278 -4.60 -21.11 -9.27
N ASN A 279 -3.84 -20.31 -10.03
CA ASN A 279 -3.22 -20.74 -11.27
C ASN A 279 -2.14 -21.79 -11.00
N CYS A 280 -1.26 -21.52 -10.02
CA CYS A 280 -0.23 -22.46 -9.61
C CYS A 280 -0.83 -23.74 -9.03
N LEU A 281 -1.83 -23.62 -8.14
CA LEU A 281 -2.47 -24.77 -7.49
C LEU A 281 -3.16 -25.68 -8.52
N LYS A 282 -4.00 -25.13 -9.40
CA LYS A 282 -4.68 -25.90 -10.45
C LYS A 282 -3.71 -26.62 -11.38
N LYS A 283 -2.60 -25.97 -11.75
CA LYS A 283 -1.55 -26.58 -12.58
C LYS A 283 -0.90 -27.78 -11.87
N ASN A 284 -0.61 -27.67 -10.57
CA ASN A 284 -0.03 -28.76 -9.79
C ASN A 284 -1.01 -29.93 -9.65
N ILE A 285 -2.29 -29.66 -9.40
CA ILE A 285 -3.33 -30.71 -9.34
C ILE A 285 -3.44 -31.43 -10.68
N LYS A 286 -3.56 -30.68 -11.79
CA LYS A 286 -3.67 -31.27 -13.14
C LYS A 286 -2.45 -32.14 -13.50
N ASN A 287 -1.26 -31.72 -13.08
CA ASN A 287 -0.02 -32.44 -13.34
C ASN A 287 0.27 -33.56 -12.34
N ARG A 288 -0.66 -33.88 -11.41
CA ARG A 288 -0.48 -34.86 -10.32
C ARG A 288 0.73 -34.58 -9.41
N ASN A 289 1.13 -33.31 -9.33
CA ASN A 289 2.24 -32.82 -8.51
C ASN A 289 1.74 -32.09 -7.24
N PHE A 290 0.46 -32.20 -6.90
CA PHE A 290 -0.11 -31.58 -5.72
C PHE A 290 0.22 -32.38 -4.46
N ASP A 291 1.44 -32.21 -3.97
CA ASP A 291 1.91 -32.72 -2.69
C ASP A 291 1.60 -31.72 -1.57
N LEU A 292 0.97 -32.20 -0.49
CA LEU A 292 0.62 -31.42 0.70
C LEU A 292 1.84 -30.88 1.43
N SER A 293 3.02 -31.51 1.29
CA SER A 293 4.29 -31.02 1.85
C SER A 293 4.65 -29.61 1.32
N LEU A 294 4.21 -29.29 0.09
CA LEU A 294 4.44 -27.99 -0.56
C LEU A 294 3.71 -26.84 0.14
N LEU A 295 2.69 -27.12 0.95
CA LEU A 295 2.01 -26.12 1.77
C LEU A 295 2.94 -25.54 2.85
N ASN A 296 4.03 -26.22 3.21
CA ASN A 296 5.03 -25.67 4.12
C ASN A 296 5.96 -24.64 3.43
N LYS A 297 5.88 -24.50 2.10
CA LYS A 297 6.65 -23.55 1.30
C LYS A 297 5.76 -22.41 0.78
N ASP A 298 6.35 -21.45 0.08
CA ASP A 298 5.61 -20.32 -0.49
C ASP A 298 4.94 -20.64 -1.86
N ILE A 299 5.03 -21.88 -2.33
CA ILE A 299 4.64 -22.34 -3.69
C ILE A 299 3.21 -21.95 -4.06
N PHE A 300 2.24 -22.20 -3.16
CA PHE A 300 0.81 -21.93 -3.42
C PHE A 300 0.36 -20.54 -2.95
N HIS A 301 1.26 -19.71 -2.45
CA HIS A 301 0.95 -18.31 -2.15
C HIS A 301 1.08 -17.52 -3.46
N TYR A 302 0.22 -16.52 -3.70
CA TYR A 302 0.48 -15.55 -4.79
C TYR A 302 1.87 -14.96 -4.62
N SER A 303 2.57 -14.63 -5.71
CA SER A 303 3.71 -13.70 -5.63
C SER A 303 3.23 -12.31 -5.18
N ALA A 304 4.13 -11.44 -4.70
CA ALA A 304 3.75 -10.08 -4.30
C ALA A 304 3.22 -9.29 -5.52
N SER A 305 3.85 -9.48 -6.68
CA SER A 305 3.41 -8.86 -7.93
C SER A 305 2.06 -9.38 -8.41
N SER A 306 1.78 -10.68 -8.27
CA SER A 306 0.49 -11.25 -8.65
C SER A 306 -0.62 -10.79 -7.71
N LEU A 307 -0.36 -10.73 -6.40
CA LEU A 307 -1.33 -10.21 -5.44
C LEU A 307 -1.64 -8.72 -5.72
N GLU A 308 -0.62 -7.93 -6.04
CA GLU A 308 -0.79 -6.54 -6.46
C GLU A 308 -1.60 -6.43 -7.77
N LEU A 309 -1.31 -7.27 -8.77
CA LEU A 309 -2.00 -7.28 -10.06
C LEU A 309 -3.48 -7.69 -9.94
N TYR A 310 -3.76 -8.76 -9.19
CA TYR A 310 -5.09 -9.38 -9.14
C TYR A 310 -6.01 -8.77 -8.08
N ALA A 311 -5.46 -8.21 -7.00
CA ALA A 311 -6.25 -7.57 -5.95
C ALA A 311 -6.13 -6.04 -6.02
N LEU A 312 -4.95 -5.47 -5.76
CA LEU A 312 -4.80 -4.01 -5.63
C LEU A 312 -5.20 -3.27 -6.91
N ARG A 313 -4.64 -3.68 -8.06
CA ARG A 313 -4.86 -2.99 -9.33
C ARG A 313 -6.33 -3.04 -9.75
N LYS A 314 -7.06 -4.09 -9.42
CA LYS A 314 -8.50 -4.18 -9.67
C LYS A 314 -9.26 -3.09 -8.91
N PHE A 315 -8.95 -2.90 -7.63
CA PHE A 315 -9.51 -1.78 -6.88
C PHE A 315 -9.13 -0.44 -7.49
N CYS A 316 -7.85 -0.23 -7.83
CA CYS A 316 -7.37 1.03 -8.42
C CYS A 316 -8.09 1.40 -9.73
N ILE A 317 -8.45 0.42 -10.55
CA ILE A 317 -9.13 0.64 -11.84
C ILE A 317 -10.60 1.06 -11.65
N TYR A 318 -11.29 0.48 -10.67
CA TYR A 318 -12.75 0.64 -10.54
C TYR A 318 -13.18 1.72 -9.55
N GLN A 319 -12.36 2.01 -8.55
CA GLN A 319 -12.68 3.03 -7.57
C GLN A 319 -12.72 4.42 -8.21
N LYS A 320 -13.67 5.23 -7.78
CA LYS A 320 -13.87 6.61 -8.27
C LYS A 320 -13.73 7.65 -7.15
N ALA A 321 -12.98 7.32 -6.11
CA ALA A 321 -12.77 8.21 -4.98
C ALA A 321 -11.89 9.38 -5.44
N ILE A 322 -12.38 10.59 -5.23
CA ILE A 322 -11.71 11.82 -5.60
C ILE A 322 -10.91 12.34 -4.40
N SER A 323 -9.66 12.74 -4.62
CA SER A 323 -8.82 13.34 -3.60
C SER A 323 -9.26 14.78 -3.39
N GLU A 324 -9.58 15.15 -2.15
CA GLU A 324 -9.87 16.54 -1.82
C GLU A 324 -8.65 17.44 -2.08
N ARG A 325 -7.43 16.89 -2.11
CA ARG A 325 -6.19 17.67 -2.31
C ARG A 325 -5.90 18.01 -3.77
N THR A 326 -6.40 17.22 -4.71
CA THR A 326 -6.01 17.33 -6.14
C THR A 326 -7.20 17.39 -7.09
N GLY A 327 -8.39 17.00 -6.65
CA GLY A 327 -9.56 16.86 -7.51
C GLY A 327 -9.51 15.70 -8.49
N GLU A 328 -8.43 14.93 -8.47
CA GLU A 328 -8.25 13.75 -9.30
C GLU A 328 -8.63 12.47 -8.54
N ILE A 329 -8.80 11.37 -9.29
CA ILE A 329 -8.98 10.04 -8.70
C ILE A 329 -7.75 9.70 -7.84
N ILE A 330 -8.00 9.26 -6.61
CA ILE A 330 -6.93 8.98 -5.65
C ILE A 330 -6.00 7.88 -6.17
N HIS A 331 -4.70 8.16 -6.22
CA HIS A 331 -3.70 7.15 -6.60
C HIS A 331 -3.43 6.18 -5.44
N VAL A 332 -3.85 4.92 -5.56
CA VAL A 332 -3.72 3.93 -4.47
C VAL A 332 -2.50 3.04 -4.65
N THR A 333 -1.68 2.91 -3.60
CA THR A 333 -0.64 1.86 -3.52
C THR A 333 -0.57 1.28 -2.11
N ALA A 334 -0.10 0.03 -1.98
CA ALA A 334 0.16 -0.60 -0.68
C ALA A 334 1.13 0.24 0.19
N ARG A 335 2.06 0.94 -0.46
CA ARG A 335 3.02 1.82 0.21
C ARG A 335 2.35 3.05 0.82
N ARG A 336 1.34 3.63 0.17
CA ARG A 336 0.60 4.78 0.72
C ARG A 336 -0.18 4.42 1.98
N PHE A 337 -0.82 3.26 2.06
CA PHE A 337 -1.48 2.79 3.30
C PHE A 337 -0.48 2.72 4.46
N ARG A 338 0.72 2.19 4.16
CA ARG A 338 1.80 2.14 5.14
C ARG A 338 2.30 3.51 5.57
N HIS A 339 2.52 4.42 4.62
CA HIS A 339 2.90 5.80 4.92
C HIS A 339 1.85 6.52 5.76
N THR A 340 0.57 6.27 5.49
CA THR A 340 -0.57 6.82 6.25
C THR A 340 -0.51 6.40 7.71
N ARG A 341 -0.37 5.09 7.98
CA ARG A 341 -0.25 4.63 9.36
C ARG A 341 1.00 5.18 10.06
N GLY A 342 2.15 5.19 9.38
CA GLY A 342 3.37 5.79 9.93
C GLY A 342 3.20 7.27 10.28
N THR A 343 2.61 8.05 9.37
CA THR A 343 2.36 9.48 9.55
C THR A 343 1.36 9.74 10.68
N ASN A 344 0.28 8.98 10.75
CA ASN A 344 -0.73 9.12 11.82
C ASN A 344 -0.16 8.79 13.20
N LEU A 345 0.73 7.78 13.30
CA LEU A 345 1.42 7.50 14.56
C LEU A 345 2.38 8.64 14.93
N GLY A 346 3.10 9.19 13.96
CA GLY A 346 3.98 10.36 14.17
C GLY A 346 3.20 11.58 14.67
N ARG A 347 2.04 11.88 14.07
CA ARG A 347 1.13 12.95 14.51
C ARG A 347 0.64 12.77 15.93
N LYS A 348 0.38 11.53 16.36
CA LYS A 348 0.03 11.17 17.74
C LYS A 348 1.20 11.23 18.72
N GLY A 349 2.36 11.76 18.31
CA GLY A 349 3.54 11.88 19.16
C GLY A 349 4.26 10.56 19.45
N VAL A 350 3.93 9.49 18.72
CA VAL A 350 4.57 8.18 18.93
C VAL A 350 6.02 8.26 18.46
N GLY A 351 6.96 7.91 19.34
CA GLY A 351 8.39 7.95 19.04
C GLY A 351 8.81 7.03 17.89
N ALA A 352 9.88 7.41 17.17
CA ALA A 352 10.35 6.69 15.99
C ALA A 352 10.64 5.20 16.24
N THR A 353 11.15 4.83 17.43
CA THR A 353 11.41 3.42 17.79
C THR A 353 10.11 2.60 17.87
N ILE A 354 9.05 3.17 18.46
CA ILE A 354 7.74 2.50 18.57
C ILE A 354 7.07 2.41 17.20
N ILE A 355 7.17 3.46 16.37
CA ILE A 355 6.67 3.40 14.99
C ILE A 355 7.41 2.33 14.18
N ALA A 356 8.74 2.24 14.32
CA ALA A 356 9.53 1.19 13.68
C ALA A 356 9.03 -0.21 14.09
N GLU A 357 8.80 -0.41 15.38
CA GLU A 357 8.30 -1.67 15.92
C GLU A 357 6.92 -2.03 15.36
N LEU A 358 5.96 -1.09 15.42
CA LEU A 358 4.61 -1.25 14.92
C LEU A 358 4.58 -1.54 13.42
N LEU A 359 5.43 -0.87 12.64
CA LEU A 359 5.53 -1.08 11.20
C LEU A 359 6.35 -2.32 10.83
N ASP A 360 7.04 -3.00 11.76
CA ASP A 360 7.98 -4.08 11.48
C ASP A 360 9.15 -3.60 10.60
N HIS A 361 9.84 -2.58 11.09
CA HIS A 361 11.15 -2.14 10.63
C HIS A 361 12.24 -2.71 11.55
N THR A 362 13.40 -3.02 10.96
CA THR A 362 14.60 -3.45 11.69
C THR A 362 15.43 -2.28 12.20
N ASP A 363 15.20 -1.08 11.67
CA ASP A 363 15.89 0.16 12.01
C ASP A 363 14.93 1.35 11.96
N THR A 364 15.40 2.51 12.42
CA THR A 364 14.62 3.76 12.43
C THR A 364 14.91 4.66 11.24
N GLN A 365 15.81 4.28 10.32
CA GLN A 365 16.26 5.16 9.22
C GLN A 365 15.10 5.60 8.33
N ASN A 366 14.12 4.71 8.13
CA ASN A 366 12.96 4.97 7.28
C ASN A 366 11.75 5.52 8.05
N VAL A 367 11.89 5.75 9.36
CA VAL A 367 10.79 6.15 10.26
C VAL A 367 10.87 7.61 10.64
N LYS A 368 12.08 8.18 10.69
CA LYS A 368 12.31 9.60 11.03
C LYS A 368 11.46 10.56 10.19
N VAL A 369 11.21 10.19 8.94
CA VAL A 369 10.37 10.92 7.98
C VAL A 369 8.91 11.13 8.46
N TYR A 370 8.42 10.33 9.41
CA TYR A 370 7.08 10.49 10.00
C TYR A 370 7.07 11.38 11.25
N THR A 371 8.20 11.48 11.96
CA THR A 371 8.32 12.25 13.20
C THR A 371 8.84 13.67 12.98
N GLU A 372 9.51 13.93 11.87
CA GLU A 372 10.09 15.24 11.52
C GLU A 372 9.05 16.26 10.99
N ASN A 373 7.76 15.91 10.93
CA ASN A 373 6.73 16.69 10.21
C ASN A 373 5.54 17.13 11.10
N THR A 374 5.77 17.38 12.40
CA THR A 374 4.70 17.51 13.41
C THR A 374 4.16 18.91 13.71
N ALA A 375 4.64 20.01 13.11
CA ALA A 375 4.17 21.36 13.53
C ALA A 375 3.77 22.34 12.41
N ASP A 376 4.62 22.65 11.41
CA ASP A 376 4.51 24.01 10.83
C ASP A 376 3.77 24.17 9.49
N THR A 377 3.40 23.10 8.78
CA THR A 377 2.91 23.25 7.38
C THR A 377 1.38 23.22 7.20
N VAL A 378 0.59 23.08 8.29
CA VAL A 378 -0.88 22.89 8.19
C VAL A 378 -1.66 24.18 8.04
N GLN A 379 -1.15 25.31 8.56
CA GLN A 379 -1.93 26.56 8.58
C GLN A 379 -2.12 27.22 7.21
N TYR A 380 -1.28 26.93 6.22
CA TYR A 380 -1.25 27.68 4.95
C TYR A 380 -2.03 27.03 3.81
N ILE A 381 -2.31 25.73 3.88
CA ILE A 381 -2.95 24.99 2.76
C ILE A 381 -4.49 25.00 2.86
N ASP A 382 -5.05 25.01 4.07
CA ASP A 382 -6.50 24.88 4.29
C ASP A 382 -7.33 26.12 3.88
N ARG A 383 -6.75 27.33 3.94
CA ARG A 383 -7.49 28.58 3.62
C ARG A 383 -7.54 28.93 2.12
N VAL A 384 -6.59 28.44 1.33
CA VAL A 384 -6.44 28.88 -0.08
C VAL A 384 -7.24 28.00 -1.06
N MET A 385 -7.72 26.83 -0.64
CA MET A 385 -8.31 25.84 -1.58
C MET A 385 -9.76 25.41 -1.31
N GLY A 386 -10.41 25.85 -0.22
CA GLY A 386 -11.74 25.34 0.18
C GLY A 386 -12.83 25.40 -0.89
N ALA A 387 -12.90 26.50 -1.66
CA ALA A 387 -13.93 26.66 -2.68
C ALA A 387 -13.85 25.59 -3.80
N GLU A 388 -12.70 25.33 -4.43
CA GLU A 388 -12.62 24.26 -5.45
C GLU A 388 -12.76 22.85 -4.85
N MET A 389 -12.36 22.67 -3.58
CA MET A 389 -12.36 21.39 -2.88
C MET A 389 -13.76 20.88 -2.49
N GLY A 390 -14.71 21.78 -2.20
CA GLY A 390 -16.10 21.43 -1.92
C GLY A 390 -16.73 20.58 -3.05
N LYS A 391 -16.57 21.00 -4.31
CA LYS A 391 -17.01 20.28 -5.52
C LYS A 391 -16.44 18.85 -5.65
N LEU A 392 -15.27 18.60 -5.08
CA LEU A 392 -14.49 17.38 -5.29
C LEU A 392 -14.71 16.32 -4.20
N ALA A 393 -15.18 16.71 -3.02
CA ALA A 393 -15.08 15.88 -1.82
C ALA A 393 -16.00 14.65 -1.75
N GLN A 394 -16.98 14.43 -2.64
CA GLN A 394 -18.03 13.38 -2.52
C GLN A 394 -18.67 13.30 -1.10
N ALA A 395 -18.50 14.33 -0.27
CA ALA A 395 -18.83 14.26 1.16
C ALA A 395 -20.35 14.42 1.35
N PHE A 396 -20.99 15.20 0.48
CA PHE A 396 -22.43 15.28 0.37
C PHE A 396 -22.95 14.24 -0.63
N THR A 397 -23.91 13.42 -0.17
CA THR A 397 -24.54 12.35 -0.95
C THR A 397 -26.06 12.51 -1.04
N GLY A 398 -26.58 13.63 -0.55
CA GLY A 398 -28.01 13.96 -0.58
C GLY A 398 -28.44 14.59 -1.91
N ARG A 399 -29.66 15.15 -1.93
CA ARG A 399 -30.24 15.86 -3.09
C ARG A 399 -30.71 17.24 -2.68
N ILE A 400 -30.21 18.29 -3.34
CA ILE A 400 -30.65 19.68 -3.11
C ILE A 400 -32.07 19.85 -3.66
N ILE A 401 -32.91 20.56 -2.92
CA ILE A 401 -34.32 20.84 -3.26
C ILE A 401 -34.58 22.33 -3.36
N SER A 402 -35.43 22.75 -4.28
CA SER A 402 -35.79 24.18 -4.45
C SER A 402 -36.83 24.63 -3.43
N ASN A 403 -37.75 23.72 -3.08
CA ASN A 403 -38.81 23.95 -2.10
C ASN A 403 -39.08 22.68 -1.30
N LEU A 404 -39.70 22.81 -0.13
CA LEU A 404 -39.93 21.69 0.79
C LEU A 404 -40.79 20.58 0.16
N ASN A 405 -41.71 20.89 -0.76
CA ASN A 405 -42.59 19.90 -1.38
C ASN A 405 -41.83 18.90 -2.28
N GLU A 406 -40.60 19.23 -2.69
CA GLU A 406 -39.72 18.29 -3.40
C GLU A 406 -39.12 17.22 -2.48
N SER A 407 -39.19 17.39 -1.15
CA SER A 407 -38.82 16.37 -0.18
C SER A 407 -39.92 15.33 -0.05
N GLU A 408 -39.53 14.06 0.08
CA GLU A 408 -40.44 12.93 0.28
C GLU A 408 -41.38 13.14 1.50
N ARG A 409 -40.97 13.96 2.46
CA ARG A 409 -41.73 14.30 3.67
C ARG A 409 -41.93 15.80 3.87
N GLY A 410 -41.86 16.59 2.80
CA GLY A 410 -41.89 18.05 2.84
C GLY A 410 -43.03 18.72 3.61
N HIS A 411 -44.16 18.03 3.70
CA HIS A 411 -45.36 18.51 4.40
C HIS A 411 -45.38 18.16 5.90
N ASP A 412 -44.41 17.37 6.36
CA ASP A 412 -44.30 16.96 7.75
C ASP A 412 -43.35 17.87 8.53
N PRO A 413 -43.84 18.65 9.52
CA PRO A 413 -43.01 19.53 10.32
C PRO A 413 -41.87 18.81 11.06
N THR A 414 -42.03 17.52 11.39
CA THR A 414 -40.96 16.74 12.07
C THR A 414 -39.80 16.39 11.13
N SER A 415 -40.01 16.50 9.82
CA SER A 415 -38.96 16.27 8.82
C SER A 415 -38.04 17.48 8.64
N LEU A 416 -38.45 18.66 9.11
CA LEU A 416 -37.73 19.91 8.88
C LEU A 416 -36.46 19.95 9.73
N ILE A 417 -35.34 20.18 9.07
CA ILE A 417 -34.05 20.37 9.72
C ILE A 417 -33.83 21.87 9.85
N THR A 418 -33.58 22.34 11.07
CA THR A 418 -33.35 23.75 11.37
C THR A 418 -31.95 23.98 11.94
N ASN A 419 -31.38 25.15 11.67
CA ASN A 419 -30.17 25.61 12.35
C ASN A 419 -30.54 26.13 13.74
N ASN A 420 -30.44 25.26 14.75
CA ASN A 420 -30.79 25.58 16.16
C ASN A 420 -32.20 26.17 16.34
N GLY A 421 -33.18 25.72 15.54
CA GLY A 421 -34.59 26.13 15.68
C GLY A 421 -34.97 27.47 15.05
N ILE A 422 -34.05 28.17 14.36
CA ILE A 422 -34.32 29.48 13.76
C ILE A 422 -34.66 29.32 12.28
N ASP A 423 -33.67 28.98 11.46
CA ASP A 423 -33.82 28.91 10.02
C ASP A 423 -33.95 27.46 9.53
N THR A 424 -34.93 27.17 8.67
CA THR A 424 -35.04 25.88 7.99
C THR A 424 -33.94 25.73 6.96
N ILE A 425 -33.07 24.74 7.16
CA ILE A 425 -31.94 24.46 6.25
C ILE A 425 -32.27 23.38 5.23
N GLY A 426 -33.33 22.59 5.46
CA GLY A 426 -33.70 21.48 4.60
C GLY A 426 -34.71 20.55 5.26
N ALA A 427 -34.88 19.37 4.66
CA ALA A 427 -35.75 18.32 5.18
C ALA A 427 -35.08 16.93 5.18
N CYS A 428 -35.60 16.04 6.01
CA CYS A 428 -35.24 14.63 6.07
C CYS A 428 -36.13 13.80 5.13
N GLY A 429 -35.55 13.05 4.21
CA GLY A 429 -36.29 12.25 3.25
C GLY A 429 -36.85 10.92 3.76
N THR A 430 -36.68 10.52 5.03
CA THR A 430 -37.13 9.17 5.47
C THR A 430 -37.42 8.94 6.96
N ASN A 431 -36.78 9.62 7.91
CA ASN A 431 -36.86 9.25 9.34
C ASN A 431 -37.48 10.35 10.22
N ASP A 432 -38.32 9.96 11.19
CA ASP A 432 -38.82 10.80 12.31
C ASP A 432 -37.91 10.83 13.53
N PHE A 433 -36.94 9.90 13.60
CA PHE A 433 -36.07 9.77 14.77
C PHE A 433 -34.60 9.76 14.32
N CYS A 434 -33.91 10.88 14.57
CA CYS A 434 -32.48 11.05 14.37
C CYS A 434 -31.95 11.91 15.53
N ILE A 435 -30.97 11.40 16.28
CA ILE A 435 -30.46 12.04 17.52
C ILE A 435 -29.18 12.85 17.23
N THR A 436 -28.99 13.27 15.98
CA THR A 436 -27.74 13.92 15.54
C THR A 436 -27.97 15.39 15.23
N GLY A 437 -27.03 16.25 15.59
CA GLY A 437 -27.13 17.70 15.31
C GLY A 437 -27.19 18.00 13.81
N TYR A 438 -27.84 19.10 13.43
CA TYR A 438 -28.12 19.49 12.04
C TYR A 438 -26.89 19.47 11.10
N GLU A 439 -25.69 19.72 11.63
CA GLU A 439 -24.42 19.67 10.90
C GLU A 439 -24.14 18.28 10.30
N THR A 440 -24.54 17.22 10.99
CA THR A 440 -24.32 15.83 10.52
C THR A 440 -25.23 15.45 9.37
N CYS A 441 -26.34 16.17 9.17
CA CYS A 441 -27.25 15.95 8.05
C CYS A 441 -26.54 16.13 6.69
N TYR A 442 -25.53 17.00 6.59
CA TYR A 442 -24.76 17.18 5.36
C TYR A 442 -23.98 15.93 4.92
N LEU A 443 -23.71 14.99 5.83
CA LEU A 443 -23.08 13.70 5.50
C LEU A 443 -24.10 12.59 5.24
N CYS A 444 -25.38 12.87 5.44
CA CYS A 444 -26.46 11.90 5.33
C CYS A 444 -27.01 11.86 3.89
N PRO A 445 -27.06 10.69 3.22
CA PRO A 445 -27.66 10.55 1.88
C PRO A 445 -29.16 10.92 1.84
N LYS A 446 -29.82 10.92 3.00
CA LYS A 446 -31.25 11.21 3.16
C LYS A 446 -31.54 12.70 3.32
N PHE A 447 -30.51 13.54 3.44
CA PHE A 447 -30.71 14.98 3.63
C PHE A 447 -31.13 15.66 2.32
N ARG A 448 -32.04 16.62 2.45
CA ARG A 448 -32.58 17.45 1.36
C ARG A 448 -32.37 18.93 1.71
N PRO A 449 -31.17 19.49 1.50
CA PRO A 449 -30.92 20.91 1.75
C PRO A 449 -31.74 21.80 0.82
N LEU A 450 -32.26 22.91 1.34
CA LEU A 450 -33.01 23.91 0.57
C LEU A 450 -32.06 24.84 -0.19
N VAL A 451 -32.34 25.13 -1.46
CA VAL A 451 -31.50 26.02 -2.27
C VAL A 451 -31.31 27.40 -1.61
N ASP A 452 -32.34 27.90 -0.94
CA ASP A 452 -32.35 29.17 -0.21
C ASP A 452 -32.01 29.07 1.28
N GLY A 453 -31.59 27.90 1.75
CA GLY A 453 -31.15 27.69 3.12
C GLY A 453 -29.88 28.51 3.44
N PRO A 454 -29.65 28.86 4.73
CA PRO A 454 -28.51 29.67 5.18
C PRO A 454 -27.18 28.87 5.23
N HIS A 455 -26.91 28.05 4.20
CA HIS A 455 -25.75 27.16 4.14
C HIS A 455 -24.41 27.91 4.24
N GLN A 456 -24.31 29.12 3.68
CA GLN A 456 -23.10 29.95 3.75
C GLN A 456 -22.79 30.39 5.18
N GLN A 457 -23.82 30.69 5.99
CA GLN A 457 -23.63 31.09 7.39
C GLN A 457 -23.13 29.90 8.21
N ILE A 458 -23.67 28.71 7.96
CA ILE A 458 -23.23 27.47 8.59
C ILE A 458 -21.78 27.17 8.23
N LEU A 459 -21.40 27.35 6.96
CA LEU A 459 -20.04 27.16 6.50
C LEU A 459 -19.05 28.09 7.23
N ASN A 460 -19.36 29.39 7.27
CA ASN A 460 -18.51 30.38 7.94
C ASN A 460 -18.33 30.03 9.42
N LYS A 461 -19.43 29.68 10.11
CA LYS A 461 -19.40 29.24 11.51
C LYS A 461 -18.48 28.02 11.71
N LEU A 462 -18.57 27.02 10.84
CA LEU A 462 -17.74 25.81 10.98
C LEU A 462 -16.24 26.09 10.80
N TYR A 463 -15.88 27.04 9.94
CA TYR A 463 -14.50 27.51 9.77
C TYR A 463 -14.01 28.29 11.00
N GLU A 464 -14.81 29.20 11.53
CA GLU A 464 -14.50 29.93 12.77
C GLU A 464 -14.26 28.95 13.94
N GLU A 465 -15.18 28.01 14.13
CA GLU A 465 -15.02 26.97 15.16
C GLU A 465 -13.76 26.11 14.93
N LYS A 466 -13.38 25.82 13.67
CA LYS A 466 -12.14 25.08 13.36
C LYS A 466 -10.90 25.88 13.77
N GLU A 467 -10.87 27.17 13.47
CA GLU A 467 -9.77 28.04 13.87
C GLU A 467 -9.67 28.18 15.39
N GLU A 468 -10.80 28.30 16.09
CA GLU A 468 -10.84 28.33 17.55
C GLU A 468 -10.33 27.02 18.16
N ARG A 469 -10.82 25.87 17.68
CA ARG A 469 -10.33 24.54 18.11
C ARG A 469 -8.82 24.43 17.93
N LEU A 470 -8.29 24.90 16.80
CA LEU A 470 -6.84 24.88 16.54
C LEU A 470 -6.07 25.79 17.50
N LYS A 471 -6.55 27.03 17.72
CA LYS A 471 -5.90 27.99 18.64
C LYS A 471 -5.87 27.47 20.07
N GLN A 472 -6.97 26.91 20.56
CA GLN A 472 -7.10 26.44 21.94
C GLN A 472 -6.32 25.17 22.21
N THR A 473 -6.43 24.18 21.33
CA THR A 473 -5.87 22.84 21.58
C THR A 473 -4.47 22.65 21.02
N LYS A 474 -4.05 23.50 20.07
CA LYS A 474 -2.86 23.31 19.22
C LYS A 474 -2.82 21.95 18.51
N SER A 475 -3.95 21.22 18.51
CA SER A 475 -4.08 19.90 17.93
C SER A 475 -4.77 20.00 16.58
N ILE A 476 -3.99 19.74 15.52
CA ILE A 476 -4.50 19.71 14.15
C ILE A 476 -5.57 18.62 14.00
N ASP A 477 -5.33 17.43 14.56
CA ASP A 477 -6.27 16.31 14.46
C ASP A 477 -7.63 16.66 15.10
N TYR A 478 -7.61 17.35 16.25
CA TYR A 478 -8.84 17.81 16.90
C TYR A 478 -9.54 18.92 16.12
N ALA A 479 -8.77 19.90 15.63
CA ALA A 479 -9.31 20.99 14.80
C ALA A 479 -9.98 20.46 13.54
N SER A 480 -9.40 19.43 12.91
CA SER A 480 -9.84 18.83 11.65
C SER A 480 -11.01 17.85 11.80
N SER A 481 -11.49 17.60 13.03
CA SER A 481 -12.56 16.61 13.32
C SER A 481 -13.87 16.85 12.56
N LYS A 482 -14.17 18.10 12.16
CA LYS A 482 -15.36 18.47 11.38
C LYS A 482 -15.05 18.76 9.90
N ASP A 483 -13.84 18.49 9.40
CA ASP A 483 -13.44 18.84 8.02
C ASP A 483 -14.35 18.21 6.97
N ARG A 484 -14.77 16.97 7.19
CA ARG A 484 -15.70 16.30 6.29
C ARG A 484 -17.07 17.00 6.23
N ILE A 485 -17.54 17.53 7.36
CA ILE A 485 -18.77 18.32 7.42
C ILE A 485 -18.56 19.62 6.65
N ILE A 486 -17.45 20.34 6.90
CA ILE A 486 -17.09 21.57 6.19
C ILE A 486 -17.14 21.34 4.68
N LEU A 487 -16.42 20.32 4.18
CA LEU A 487 -16.41 19.97 2.75
C LEU A 487 -17.82 19.66 2.18
N ALA A 488 -18.67 18.98 2.96
CA ALA A 488 -20.04 18.70 2.54
C ALA A 488 -20.91 19.96 2.50
N VAL A 489 -20.76 20.89 3.45
CA VAL A 489 -21.45 22.18 3.44
C VAL A 489 -20.93 23.05 2.30
N GLU A 490 -19.62 23.08 2.04
CA GLU A 490 -19.03 23.78 0.89
C GLU A 490 -19.63 23.31 -0.43
N TYR A 491 -19.73 22.00 -0.63
CA TYR A 491 -20.39 21.42 -1.79
C TYR A 491 -21.82 21.94 -1.95
N VAL A 492 -22.61 21.89 -0.87
CA VAL A 492 -24.01 22.35 -0.89
C VAL A 492 -24.09 23.84 -1.20
N VAL A 493 -23.28 24.68 -0.57
CA VAL A 493 -23.22 26.12 -0.85
C VAL A 493 -22.96 26.39 -2.33
N GLN A 494 -21.96 25.71 -2.91
CA GLN A 494 -21.61 25.89 -4.31
C GLN A 494 -22.72 25.42 -5.25
N ALA A 495 -23.26 24.24 -5.01
CA ALA A 495 -24.32 23.69 -5.83
C ALA A 495 -25.61 24.54 -5.74
N CYS A 496 -25.93 25.10 -4.56
CA CYS A 496 -27.02 26.07 -4.42
C CYS A 496 -26.74 27.35 -5.21
N ASN A 497 -25.51 27.89 -5.15
CA ASN A 497 -25.14 29.08 -5.94
C ASN A 497 -25.22 28.83 -7.45
N ASP A 498 -24.76 27.67 -7.91
CA ASP A 498 -24.83 27.28 -9.32
C ASP A 498 -26.30 27.10 -9.78
N MET A 499 -27.16 26.51 -8.95
CA MET A 499 -28.62 26.44 -9.21
C MET A 499 -29.27 27.84 -9.28
N LYS A 500 -28.97 28.74 -8.33
CA LYS A 500 -29.51 30.12 -8.33
C LYS A 500 -29.08 30.91 -9.55
N ARG A 501 -27.83 30.76 -10.00
CA ARG A 501 -27.34 31.38 -11.24
C ARG A 501 -28.10 30.87 -12.46
N THR A 502 -28.41 29.58 -12.51
CA THR A 502 -29.15 28.96 -13.62
C THR A 502 -30.61 29.43 -13.65
N ILE A 503 -31.24 29.59 -12.48
CA ILE A 503 -32.63 30.06 -12.34
C ILE A 503 -32.74 31.57 -12.66
N GLY A 504 -31.75 32.38 -12.30
CA GLY A 504 -31.74 33.83 -12.59
C GLY A 504 -31.25 34.21 -13.99
N SER A 505 -30.84 33.25 -14.82
CA SER A 505 -30.44 33.44 -16.23
C SER A 505 -31.55 33.13 -17.23
N HIS A 506 -32.73 32.73 -16.73
CA HIS A 506 -33.99 32.55 -17.44
C HIS A 506 -35.00 33.55 -16.89
#